data_AF-A0A8T5I2I5-F1
#
_entry.id   AF-A0A8T5I2I5-F1
#
_cell.length_a   1.000
_cell.length_b   1.000
_cell.length_c   1.000
_cell.angle_alpha   90.00
_cell.angle_beta   90.00
_cell.angle_gamma   90.00
#
_symmetry.space_group_name_H-M   'P 1'
#
loop_
_entity.id
_entity.type
_entity.pdbx_description
1 polymer ?
#
loop_
_entity_poly.entity_id
_entity_poly.type
_entity_poly.pdbx_seq_one_letter_code
_entity_poly.pdbx_strand_id
1 'polypeptide(L)'
;MSENNSIKAHGGVLINRITKLDPVGLFSITITEDLANDVENIADGIFSPLEGFLGQQDFESVVSRGRLTNNLAWTIPIVLDVDEETASKMKEAGDVLLQNPDGVGIAVLHVDETFTFDKEKVAQGVYGTIDSSHPGVAYTMSMKDFLVGGKIDYIQRPNDTEIRKNRLTPTQTRESFAKAGWKTICAFQTRNPPHVAHEMLQKTSITTRDGVFVNPVIGKKKSGDFVDEVIVKCYETMIKLYYPENRCKLGTLH
;
A
#
# COMPACT_ATOMS: atom_id res chain seq x y z
N MET A 1 33.81 1.57 -0.78
CA MET A 1 32.40 1.23 -1.02
C MET A 1 31.66 1.55 0.28
N SER A 2 30.94 2.67 0.34
CA SER A 2 30.25 3.08 1.57
C SER A 2 29.09 2.12 1.82
N GLU A 3 29.10 1.43 2.96
CA GLU A 3 27.91 0.76 3.47
C GLU A 3 26.76 1.77 3.47
N ASN A 4 25.71 1.45 2.72
CA ASN A 4 24.58 2.34 2.54
C ASN A 4 23.82 2.38 3.87
N ASN A 5 24.09 3.39 4.68
CA ASN A 5 23.63 3.56 6.07
C ASN A 5 22.11 3.85 6.18
N SER A 6 21.33 3.47 5.17
CA SER A 6 19.88 3.66 5.11
C SER A 6 19.18 2.58 5.91
N ILE A 7 18.09 2.92 6.60
CA ILE A 7 17.23 1.96 7.29
C ILE A 7 16.83 0.82 6.33
N LYS A 8 17.03 -0.44 6.75
CA LYS A 8 16.61 -1.59 5.93
C LYS A 8 15.09 -1.58 5.75
N ALA A 9 14.60 -2.17 4.66
CA ALA A 9 13.17 -2.43 4.51
C ALA A 9 12.68 -3.33 5.64
N HIS A 10 11.38 -3.30 5.93
CA HIS A 10 10.77 -4.20 6.90
C HIS A 10 10.94 -5.66 6.43
N GLY A 11 11.35 -6.55 7.33
CA GLY A 11 11.81 -7.90 6.95
C GLY A 11 13.22 -7.98 6.34
N GLY A 12 13.94 -6.85 6.22
CA GLY A 12 15.33 -6.79 5.80
C GLY A 12 15.56 -6.69 4.29
N VAL A 13 14.56 -7.03 3.48
CA VAL A 13 14.60 -7.03 2.01
C VAL A 13 13.45 -6.18 1.47
N LEU A 14 13.76 -5.32 0.50
CA LEU A 14 12.72 -4.59 -0.23
C LEU A 14 12.19 -5.51 -1.33
N ILE A 15 10.90 -5.85 -1.25
CA ILE A 15 10.25 -6.72 -2.23
C ILE A 15 10.08 -5.95 -3.55
N ASN A 16 10.25 -6.67 -4.66
CA ASN A 16 9.90 -6.21 -6.00
C ASN A 16 9.28 -7.39 -6.75
N ARG A 17 8.03 -7.26 -7.17
CA ARG A 17 7.29 -8.30 -7.89
C ARG A 17 7.03 -7.95 -9.36
N ILE A 18 7.73 -6.96 -9.89
CA ILE A 18 7.56 -6.53 -11.28
C ILE A 18 8.18 -7.59 -12.19
N THR A 19 7.39 -8.12 -13.12
CA THR A 19 7.83 -9.13 -14.09
C THR A 19 7.36 -8.78 -15.50
N LYS A 20 7.88 -9.52 -16.48
CA LYS A 20 7.42 -9.50 -17.87
C LYS A 20 6.87 -10.87 -18.22
N LEU A 21 5.72 -11.19 -17.65
CA LEU A 21 4.99 -12.41 -17.92
C LEU A 21 3.88 -12.13 -18.94
N ASP A 22 3.66 -13.05 -19.89
CA ASP A 22 2.58 -12.98 -20.85
C ASP A 22 1.34 -13.66 -20.27
N PRO A 23 0.25 -12.92 -19.94
CA PRO A 23 -0.92 -13.48 -19.28
C PRO A 23 -1.93 -14.13 -20.24
N VAL A 24 -1.59 -14.31 -21.54
CA VAL A 24 -2.51 -14.82 -22.55
C VAL A 24 -3.07 -16.20 -22.16
N GLY A 25 -4.39 -16.32 -22.18
CA GLY A 25 -5.10 -17.57 -21.93
C GLY A 25 -5.34 -17.92 -20.46
N LEU A 26 -4.86 -17.09 -19.52
CA LEU A 26 -5.16 -17.27 -18.10
C LEU A 26 -6.63 -16.97 -17.80
N PHE A 27 -7.19 -17.73 -16.84
CA PHE A 27 -8.46 -17.36 -16.21
C PHE A 27 -8.31 -16.00 -15.55
N SER A 28 -9.28 -15.10 -15.74
CA SER A 28 -9.20 -13.74 -15.23
C SER A 28 -10.37 -13.37 -14.34
N ILE A 29 -10.09 -12.48 -13.38
CA ILE A 29 -11.10 -11.83 -12.54
C ILE A 29 -10.88 -10.32 -12.55
N THR A 30 -11.96 -9.57 -12.43
CA THR A 30 -11.88 -8.12 -12.21
C THR A 30 -11.83 -7.83 -10.72
N ILE A 31 -10.85 -7.05 -10.29
CA ILE A 31 -10.70 -6.58 -8.92
C ILE A 31 -11.07 -5.10 -8.80
N THR A 32 -11.33 -4.65 -7.57
CA THR A 32 -11.63 -3.25 -7.29
C THR A 32 -10.38 -2.38 -7.48
N GLU A 33 -10.59 -1.07 -7.63
CA GLU A 33 -9.48 -0.09 -7.66
C GLU A 33 -8.64 -0.14 -6.38
N ASP A 34 -9.27 -0.32 -5.21
CA ASP A 34 -8.59 -0.43 -3.93
C ASP A 34 -7.64 -1.65 -3.92
N LEU A 35 -8.11 -2.81 -4.40
CA LEU A 35 -7.28 -4.01 -4.54
C LEU A 35 -6.18 -3.84 -5.60
N ALA A 36 -6.43 -3.13 -6.69
CA ALA A 36 -5.42 -2.83 -7.70
C ALA A 36 -4.26 -1.98 -7.13
N ASN A 37 -4.58 -1.03 -6.24
CA ASN A 37 -3.56 -0.26 -5.51
C ASN A 37 -2.79 -1.13 -4.52
N ASP A 38 -3.45 -2.04 -3.80
CA ASP A 38 -2.77 -3.00 -2.92
C ASP A 38 -1.81 -3.91 -3.72
N VAL A 39 -2.22 -4.39 -4.90
CA VAL A 39 -1.36 -5.14 -5.82
C VAL A 39 -0.14 -4.32 -6.23
N GLU A 40 -0.30 -3.04 -6.60
CA GLU A 40 0.83 -2.16 -6.92
C GLU A 40 1.74 -1.94 -5.70
N ASN A 41 1.18 -1.79 -4.49
CA ASN A 41 1.91 -1.55 -3.25
C ASN A 41 2.70 -2.79 -2.78
N ILE A 42 2.17 -3.99 -2.98
CA ILE A 42 2.92 -5.25 -2.84
C ILE A 42 4.07 -5.25 -3.85
N ALA A 43 3.77 -4.97 -5.12
CA ALA A 43 4.73 -5.09 -6.20
C ALA A 43 5.93 -4.14 -6.08
N ASP A 44 5.70 -2.92 -5.57
CA ASP A 44 6.73 -1.91 -5.33
C ASP A 44 7.49 -2.09 -4.01
N GLY A 45 7.06 -3.05 -3.18
CA GLY A 45 7.65 -3.30 -1.87
C GLY A 45 7.26 -2.27 -0.82
N ILE A 46 6.21 -1.47 -1.05
CA ILE A 46 5.59 -0.63 -0.01
C ILE A 46 5.10 -1.54 1.12
N PHE A 47 4.55 -2.71 0.76
CA PHE A 47 4.13 -3.73 1.71
C PHE A 47 5.19 -4.80 2.03
N SER A 48 6.48 -4.51 1.83
CA SER A 48 7.54 -5.44 2.27
C SER A 48 7.33 -5.82 3.75
N PRO A 49 7.38 -7.12 4.11
CA PRO A 49 7.94 -8.24 3.34
C PRO A 49 6.94 -9.01 2.47
N LEU A 50 5.70 -8.53 2.31
CA LEU A 50 4.68 -9.26 1.56
C LEU A 50 5.06 -9.38 0.08
N GLU A 51 4.86 -10.58 -0.46
CA GLU A 51 5.06 -10.93 -1.86
C GLU A 51 3.73 -11.17 -2.61
N GLY A 52 2.61 -11.01 -1.90
CA GLY A 52 1.25 -11.28 -2.39
C GLY A 52 0.22 -11.15 -1.27
N PHE A 53 -0.98 -11.67 -1.52
CA PHE A 53 -2.05 -11.70 -0.53
C PHE A 53 -1.77 -12.76 0.54
N LEU A 54 -2.15 -12.46 1.79
CA LEU A 54 -1.85 -13.34 2.91
C LEU A 54 -2.51 -14.71 2.77
N GLY A 55 -1.72 -15.76 3.00
CA GLY A 55 -2.22 -17.10 3.28
C GLY A 55 -2.86 -17.20 4.68
N GLN A 56 -3.54 -18.31 4.95
CA GLN A 56 -4.36 -18.50 6.14
C GLN A 56 -3.57 -18.31 7.43
N GLN A 57 -2.36 -18.88 7.51
CA GLN A 57 -1.56 -18.82 8.73
C GLN A 57 -1.09 -17.40 9.07
N ASP A 58 -0.62 -16.65 8.06
CA ASP A 58 -0.22 -15.26 8.26
C ASP A 58 -1.44 -14.38 8.55
N PHE A 59 -2.57 -14.61 7.87
CA PHE A 59 -3.82 -13.92 8.13
C PHE A 59 -4.28 -14.09 9.59
N GLU A 60 -4.39 -15.33 10.07
CA GLU A 60 -4.82 -15.62 11.45
C GLU A 60 -3.84 -15.03 12.48
N SER A 61 -2.54 -15.10 12.19
CA SER A 61 -1.50 -14.50 13.03
C SER A 61 -1.61 -12.97 13.09
N VAL A 62 -1.89 -12.32 11.97
CA VAL A 62 -2.07 -10.87 11.90
C VAL A 62 -3.30 -10.44 12.67
N VAL A 63 -4.44 -11.12 12.47
CA VAL A 63 -5.70 -10.82 13.15
C VAL A 63 -5.59 -10.99 14.66
N SER A 64 -4.89 -12.02 15.13
CA SER A 64 -4.79 -12.34 16.57
C SER A 64 -3.66 -11.64 17.30
N ARG A 65 -2.54 -11.36 16.64
CA ARG A 65 -1.29 -10.88 17.28
C ARG A 65 -0.72 -9.60 16.68
N GLY A 66 -1.27 -9.11 15.58
CA GLY A 66 -0.68 -7.98 14.82
C GLY A 66 0.72 -8.29 14.29
N ARG A 67 0.98 -9.56 13.92
CA ARG A 67 2.27 -10.04 13.43
C ARG A 67 2.09 -11.12 12.38
N LEU A 68 3.03 -11.19 11.43
CA LEU A 68 3.20 -12.37 10.57
C LEU A 68 3.66 -13.58 11.40
N THR A 69 3.54 -14.78 10.85
CA THR A 69 3.96 -16.04 11.48
C THR A 69 5.45 -16.05 11.85
N ASN A 70 6.28 -15.37 11.06
CA ASN A 70 7.72 -15.15 11.32
C ASN A 70 8.01 -14.06 12.37
N ASN A 71 6.98 -13.60 13.09
CA ASN A 71 7.05 -12.62 14.19
C ASN A 71 7.33 -11.16 13.76
N LEU A 72 7.43 -10.86 12.46
CA LEU A 72 7.49 -9.48 11.98
C LEU A 72 6.17 -8.75 12.27
N ALA A 73 6.26 -7.51 12.74
CA ALA A 73 5.08 -6.69 13.03
C ALA A 73 4.28 -6.42 11.74
N TRP A 74 2.99 -6.72 11.75
CA TRP A 74 2.10 -6.50 10.62
C TRP A 74 0.66 -6.49 11.13
N THR A 75 0.00 -5.35 11.08
CA THR A 75 -1.23 -5.13 11.88
C THR A 75 -2.52 -5.12 11.08
N ILE A 76 -2.45 -5.01 9.74
CA ILE A 76 -3.60 -4.96 8.85
C ILE A 76 -3.47 -6.09 7.83
N PRO A 77 -4.40 -7.05 7.77
CA PRO A 77 -4.31 -8.14 6.79
C PRO A 77 -4.53 -7.59 5.37
N ILE A 78 -3.64 -7.96 4.43
CA ILE A 78 -3.78 -7.64 3.00
C ILE A 78 -4.30 -8.88 2.29
N VAL A 79 -5.55 -8.83 1.83
CA VAL A 79 -6.32 -10.01 1.42
C VAL A 79 -7.09 -9.73 0.13
N LEU A 80 -7.41 -10.80 -0.60
CA LEU A 80 -8.31 -10.78 -1.74
C LEU A 80 -9.54 -11.61 -1.40
N ASP A 81 -10.69 -10.96 -1.24
CA ASP A 81 -11.96 -11.62 -0.97
C ASP A 81 -12.78 -11.89 -2.23
N VAL A 82 -13.35 -13.10 -2.33
CA VAL A 82 -14.17 -13.54 -3.46
C VAL A 82 -15.31 -14.44 -2.97
N ASP A 83 -16.33 -14.65 -3.81
CA ASP A 83 -17.36 -15.66 -3.54
C ASP A 83 -16.84 -17.11 -3.73
N GLU A 84 -17.61 -18.08 -3.25
CA GLU A 84 -17.25 -19.51 -3.27
C GLU A 84 -16.98 -20.06 -4.69
N GLU A 85 -17.79 -19.65 -5.67
CA GLU A 85 -17.66 -20.10 -7.05
C GLU A 85 -16.34 -19.58 -7.64
N THR A 86 -16.05 -18.29 -7.42
CA THR A 86 -14.82 -17.66 -7.87
C THR A 86 -13.61 -18.26 -7.17
N ALA A 87 -13.65 -18.47 -5.85
CA ALA A 87 -12.57 -19.11 -5.10
C ALA A 87 -12.24 -20.51 -5.66
N SER A 88 -13.28 -21.29 -5.99
CA SER A 88 -13.11 -22.63 -6.54
C SER A 88 -12.44 -22.59 -7.92
N LYS A 89 -12.89 -21.72 -8.82
CA LYS A 89 -12.28 -21.53 -10.16
C LYS A 89 -10.84 -21.04 -10.07
N MET A 90 -10.56 -20.10 -9.17
CA MET A 90 -9.20 -19.59 -8.97
C MET A 90 -8.26 -20.68 -8.47
N LYS A 91 -8.71 -21.52 -7.54
CA LYS A 91 -7.94 -22.66 -7.03
C LYS A 91 -7.68 -23.71 -8.11
N GLU A 92 -8.66 -24.00 -8.96
CA GLU A 92 -8.49 -24.92 -10.10
C GLU A 92 -7.53 -24.38 -11.17
N ALA A 93 -7.58 -23.07 -11.44
CA ALA A 93 -6.71 -22.42 -12.41
C ALA A 93 -5.25 -22.36 -11.96
N GLY A 94 -5.00 -22.16 -10.67
CA GLY A 94 -3.66 -21.98 -10.09
C GLY A 94 -3.09 -20.59 -10.39
N ASP A 95 -2.97 -20.23 -11.66
CA ASP A 95 -2.55 -18.89 -12.10
C ASP A 95 -3.75 -18.08 -12.60
N VAL A 96 -3.96 -16.91 -12.00
CA VAL A 96 -5.14 -16.06 -12.27
C VAL A 96 -4.71 -14.66 -12.66
N LEU A 97 -5.21 -14.17 -13.79
CA LEU A 97 -5.02 -12.79 -14.22
C LEU A 97 -5.94 -11.85 -13.44
N LEU A 98 -5.36 -10.93 -12.68
CA LEU A 98 -6.08 -9.84 -12.02
C LEU A 98 -6.21 -8.66 -12.96
N GLN A 99 -7.44 -8.27 -13.24
CA GLN A 99 -7.76 -7.12 -14.08
C GLN A 99 -8.25 -5.95 -13.23
N ASN A 100 -7.78 -4.74 -13.53
CA ASN A 100 -8.34 -3.53 -12.94
C ASN A 100 -9.78 -3.28 -13.46
N PRO A 101 -10.51 -2.30 -12.89
CA PRO A 101 -11.88 -1.98 -13.33
C PRO A 101 -12.01 -1.59 -14.81
N ASP A 102 -10.95 -1.13 -15.46
CA ASP A 102 -10.91 -0.81 -16.89
C ASP A 102 -10.70 -2.05 -17.79
N GLY A 103 -10.58 -3.24 -17.20
CA GLY A 103 -10.36 -4.50 -17.91
C GLY A 103 -8.89 -4.76 -18.29
N VAL A 104 -7.96 -3.93 -17.83
CA VAL A 104 -6.52 -4.11 -18.08
C VAL A 104 -5.97 -5.15 -17.11
N GLY A 105 -5.30 -6.18 -17.62
CA GLY A 105 -4.58 -7.16 -16.79
C GLY A 105 -3.34 -6.53 -16.15
N ILE A 106 -3.30 -6.47 -14.82
CA ILE A 106 -2.24 -5.76 -14.08
C ILE A 106 -1.28 -6.70 -13.34
N ALA A 107 -1.75 -7.88 -12.94
CA ALA A 107 -0.95 -8.87 -12.23
C ALA A 107 -1.44 -10.29 -12.49
N VAL A 108 -0.55 -11.27 -12.31
CA VAL A 108 -0.92 -12.67 -12.15
C VAL A 108 -0.81 -13.04 -10.68
N LEU A 109 -1.85 -13.64 -10.13
CA LEU A 109 -1.86 -14.24 -8.80
C LEU A 109 -1.59 -15.74 -8.94
N HIS A 110 -0.52 -16.20 -8.32
CA HIS A 110 -0.22 -17.62 -8.12
C HIS A 110 -0.94 -18.08 -6.85
N VAL A 111 -2.09 -18.72 -7.02
CA VAL A 111 -2.99 -19.15 -5.94
C VAL A 111 -2.34 -20.31 -5.18
N ASP A 112 -2.00 -20.06 -3.92
CA ASP A 112 -1.46 -21.09 -3.01
C ASP A 112 -2.59 -21.79 -2.26
N GLU A 113 -3.57 -21.00 -1.78
CA GLU A 113 -4.69 -21.53 -0.98
C GLU A 113 -5.94 -20.65 -1.05
N THR A 114 -7.08 -21.25 -0.71
CA THR A 114 -8.35 -20.56 -0.48
C THR A 114 -8.93 -21.00 0.85
N PHE A 115 -9.46 -20.06 1.64
CA PHE A 115 -9.94 -20.33 2.99
C PHE A 115 -11.08 -19.38 3.38
N THR A 116 -11.92 -19.82 4.31
CA THR A 116 -12.96 -18.97 4.90
C THR A 116 -12.46 -18.32 6.18
N PHE A 117 -13.15 -17.28 6.63
CA PHE A 117 -12.77 -16.52 7.81
C PHE A 117 -13.97 -15.98 8.56
N ASP A 118 -13.75 -15.62 9.82
CA ASP A 118 -14.75 -15.05 10.71
C ASP A 118 -14.62 -13.53 10.75
N LYS A 119 -15.56 -12.84 10.08
CA LYS A 119 -15.56 -11.38 9.93
C LYS A 119 -15.64 -10.64 11.27
N GLU A 120 -16.34 -11.19 12.26
CA GLU A 120 -16.41 -10.58 13.60
C GLU A 120 -15.07 -10.73 14.33
N LYS A 121 -14.41 -11.88 14.24
CA LYS A 121 -13.06 -12.05 14.81
C LYS A 121 -12.06 -11.11 14.14
N VAL A 122 -12.14 -10.92 12.83
CA VAL A 122 -11.30 -9.93 12.13
C VAL A 122 -11.58 -8.53 12.64
N ALA A 123 -12.85 -8.12 12.69
CA ALA A 123 -13.23 -6.80 13.14
C ALA A 123 -12.73 -6.51 14.57
N GLN A 124 -12.96 -7.44 15.49
CA GLN A 124 -12.51 -7.33 16.87
C GLN A 124 -10.99 -7.35 16.99
N GLY A 125 -10.29 -8.21 16.24
CA GLY A 125 -8.83 -8.35 16.30
C GLY A 125 -8.08 -7.16 15.70
N VAL A 126 -8.58 -6.61 14.59
CA VAL A 126 -7.91 -5.53 13.84
C VAL A 126 -8.33 -4.14 14.34
N TYR A 127 -9.61 -3.92 14.64
CA TYR A 127 -10.13 -2.61 15.01
C TYR A 127 -10.44 -2.47 16.50
N GLY A 128 -10.39 -3.56 17.27
CA GLY A 128 -10.74 -3.56 18.70
C GLY A 128 -12.23 -3.42 18.98
N THR A 129 -13.09 -3.45 17.96
CA THR A 129 -14.54 -3.29 18.07
C THR A 129 -15.26 -4.03 16.94
N ILE A 130 -16.52 -4.40 17.17
CA ILE A 130 -17.45 -4.93 16.17
C ILE A 130 -18.56 -3.93 15.82
N ASP A 131 -18.45 -2.67 16.27
CA ASP A 131 -19.41 -1.63 15.94
C ASP A 131 -19.40 -1.32 14.43
N SER A 132 -20.53 -1.59 13.77
CA SER A 132 -20.71 -1.37 12.34
C SER A 132 -20.66 0.10 11.91
N SER A 133 -20.71 1.05 12.85
CA SER A 133 -20.44 2.46 12.58
C SER A 133 -18.97 2.73 12.25
N HIS A 134 -18.05 1.85 12.69
CA HIS A 134 -16.64 1.97 12.38
C HIS A 134 -16.37 1.61 10.90
N PRO A 135 -15.75 2.49 10.09
CA PRO A 135 -15.59 2.26 8.65
C PRO A 135 -14.86 0.95 8.30
N GLY A 136 -13.85 0.56 9.08
CA GLY A 136 -13.13 -0.70 8.88
C GLY A 136 -13.98 -1.93 9.20
N VAL A 137 -14.85 -1.84 10.21
CA VAL A 137 -15.77 -2.93 10.56
C VAL A 137 -16.82 -3.08 9.47
N ALA A 138 -17.44 -1.98 9.04
CA ALA A 138 -18.40 -1.98 7.94
C ALA A 138 -17.81 -2.60 6.66
N TYR A 139 -16.57 -2.23 6.32
CA TYR A 139 -15.85 -2.81 5.19
C TYR A 139 -15.63 -4.32 5.36
N THR A 140 -15.11 -4.77 6.51
CA THR A 140 -14.88 -6.20 6.79
C THR A 140 -16.17 -7.02 6.72
N MET A 141 -17.28 -6.48 7.24
CA MET A 141 -18.58 -7.15 7.17
C MET A 141 -19.13 -7.24 5.74
N SER A 142 -18.74 -6.30 4.86
CA SER A 142 -19.16 -6.28 3.46
C SER A 142 -18.34 -7.18 2.53
N MET A 143 -17.19 -7.71 3.00
CA MET A 143 -16.36 -8.63 2.23
C MET A 143 -17.13 -9.89 1.86
N LYS A 144 -16.67 -10.60 0.84
CA LYS A 144 -17.08 -11.96 0.52
C LYS A 144 -16.55 -12.97 1.54
N ASP A 145 -16.98 -14.22 1.43
CA ASP A 145 -16.78 -15.23 2.48
C ASP A 145 -15.50 -16.06 2.32
N PHE A 146 -14.84 -15.99 1.15
CA PHE A 146 -13.59 -16.68 0.89
C PHE A 146 -12.47 -15.68 0.65
N LEU A 147 -11.28 -16.00 1.17
CA LEU A 147 -10.04 -15.32 0.87
C LEU A 147 -9.16 -16.20 -0.01
N VAL A 148 -8.37 -15.55 -0.88
CA VAL A 148 -7.39 -16.21 -1.74
C VAL A 148 -6.00 -15.73 -1.37
N GLY A 149 -5.18 -16.67 -0.89
CA GLY A 149 -3.77 -16.44 -0.55
C GLY A 149 -2.87 -16.83 -1.71
N GLY A 150 -1.81 -16.06 -1.94
CA GLY A 150 -0.89 -16.34 -3.03
C GLY A 150 0.04 -15.20 -3.38
N LYS A 151 1.16 -15.53 -4.03
CA LYS A 151 2.14 -14.56 -4.51
C LYS A 151 1.68 -13.89 -5.79
N ILE A 152 2.04 -12.63 -5.99
CA ILE A 152 1.69 -11.89 -7.21
C ILE A 152 2.88 -11.64 -8.11
N ASP A 153 2.64 -11.61 -9.41
CA ASP A 153 3.57 -11.20 -10.44
C ASP A 153 2.97 -10.02 -11.18
N TYR A 154 3.54 -8.83 -10.97
CA TYR A 154 3.00 -7.57 -11.46
C TYR A 154 3.50 -7.30 -12.88
N ILE A 155 2.58 -7.27 -13.83
CA ILE A 155 2.89 -7.25 -15.27
C ILE A 155 2.72 -5.86 -15.90
N GLN A 156 1.79 -5.05 -15.39
CA GLN A 156 1.47 -3.77 -16.00
C GLN A 156 1.09 -2.71 -14.96
N ARG A 157 1.77 -1.57 -15.06
CA ARG A 157 1.44 -0.37 -14.28
C ARG A 157 0.26 0.40 -14.87
N PRO A 158 -0.52 1.09 -14.03
CA PRO A 158 -1.43 2.14 -14.50
C PRO A 158 -0.69 3.18 -15.33
N ASN A 159 -1.42 3.81 -16.25
CA ASN A 159 -0.91 4.91 -17.06
C ASN A 159 -0.45 6.09 -16.18
N ASP A 160 0.51 6.86 -16.70
CA ASP A 160 0.95 8.09 -16.05
C ASP A 160 -0.16 9.16 -16.11
N THR A 161 -0.46 9.75 -14.96
CA THR A 161 -1.39 10.87 -14.81
C THR A 161 -0.69 12.02 -14.08
N GLU A 162 -1.24 13.24 -14.16
CA GLU A 162 -0.65 14.39 -13.45
C GLU A 162 -0.49 14.13 -11.94
N ILE A 163 -1.47 13.48 -11.31
CA ILE A 163 -1.40 13.14 -9.88
C ILE A 163 -0.35 12.05 -9.60
N ARG A 164 -0.21 11.07 -10.50
CA ARG A 164 0.76 9.97 -10.38
C ARG A 164 2.21 10.40 -10.63
N LYS A 165 2.47 11.56 -11.23
CA LYS A 165 3.84 12.14 -11.31
C LYS A 165 4.49 12.34 -9.94
N ASN A 166 3.67 12.51 -8.90
CA ASN A 166 4.14 12.64 -7.52
C ASN A 166 4.31 11.29 -6.82
N ARG A 167 3.84 10.17 -7.39
CA ARG A 167 3.98 8.83 -6.81
C ARG A 167 5.45 8.44 -6.87
N LEU A 168 6.04 8.10 -5.72
CA LEU A 168 7.40 7.62 -5.65
C LEU A 168 7.42 6.20 -5.07
N THR A 169 8.05 5.27 -5.77
CA THR A 169 8.31 3.94 -5.21
C THR A 169 9.29 4.04 -4.03
N PRO A 170 9.35 3.02 -3.14
CA PRO A 170 10.35 2.99 -2.08
C PRO A 170 11.79 3.13 -2.60
N THR A 171 12.10 2.52 -3.76
CA THR A 171 13.41 2.67 -4.42
C THR A 171 13.68 4.12 -4.84
N GLN A 172 12.75 4.74 -5.56
CA GLN A 172 12.88 6.14 -6.01
C GLN A 172 13.00 7.11 -4.82
N THR A 173 12.25 6.85 -3.76
CA THR A 173 12.26 7.64 -2.52
C THR A 173 13.63 7.56 -1.85
N ARG A 174 14.16 6.34 -1.67
CA ARG A 174 15.52 6.10 -1.12
C ARG A 174 16.62 6.73 -1.95
N GLU A 175 16.55 6.61 -3.27
CA GLU A 175 17.48 7.28 -4.19
C GLU A 175 17.41 8.80 -4.05
N SER A 176 16.21 9.36 -3.93
CA SER A 176 16.02 10.80 -3.78
C SER A 176 16.65 11.33 -2.50
N PHE A 177 16.54 10.59 -1.38
CA PHE A 177 17.19 10.95 -0.13
C PHE A 177 18.72 10.86 -0.23
N ALA A 178 19.23 9.81 -0.86
CA ALA A 178 20.66 9.64 -1.09
C ALA A 178 21.24 10.78 -1.96
N LYS A 179 20.55 11.12 -3.06
CA LYS A 179 20.92 12.25 -3.95
C LYS A 179 20.89 13.60 -3.20
N ALA A 180 19.96 13.76 -2.26
CA ALA A 180 19.87 14.94 -1.41
C ALA A 180 20.93 14.98 -0.28
N GLY A 181 21.68 13.89 -0.08
CA GLY A 181 22.65 13.75 1.02
C GLY A 181 22.02 13.49 2.39
N TRP A 182 20.73 13.14 2.44
CA TRP A 182 20.01 12.93 3.69
C TRP A 182 20.34 11.58 4.32
N LYS A 183 20.71 11.59 5.61
CA LYS A 183 20.94 10.40 6.44
C LYS A 183 19.82 10.18 7.44
N THR A 184 19.20 11.27 7.90
CA THR A 184 18.09 11.28 8.85
C THR A 184 16.87 11.94 8.22
N ILE A 185 15.76 11.20 8.17
CA ILE A 185 14.53 11.63 7.52
C ILE A 185 13.39 11.52 8.53
N CYS A 186 12.55 12.55 8.61
CA CYS A 186 11.26 12.46 9.29
C CYS A 186 10.14 12.32 8.24
N ALA A 187 9.33 11.28 8.31
CA ALA A 187 8.17 11.14 7.44
C ALA A 187 6.94 11.80 8.06
N PHE A 188 6.17 12.53 7.25
CA PHE A 188 4.91 13.15 7.64
C PHE A 188 3.79 12.61 6.74
N GLN A 189 3.01 11.67 7.29
CA GLN A 189 1.83 11.09 6.64
C GLN A 189 0.64 12.05 6.73
N THR A 190 -0.11 12.21 5.65
CA THR A 190 -1.30 13.07 5.63
C THR A 190 -2.33 12.64 4.60
N ARG A 191 -3.57 13.08 4.80
CA ARG A 191 -4.67 12.98 3.82
C ARG A 191 -5.43 14.30 3.67
N ASN A 192 -4.88 15.38 4.26
CA ASN A 192 -5.52 16.69 4.37
C ASN A 192 -4.59 17.79 3.84
N PRO A 193 -5.15 18.92 3.35
CA PRO A 193 -4.35 20.09 3.03
C PRO A 193 -3.51 20.58 4.25
N PRO A 194 -2.32 21.13 4.01
CA PRO A 194 -1.51 21.72 5.07
C PRO A 194 -2.16 22.98 5.65
N HIS A 195 -1.88 23.23 6.93
CA HIS A 195 -2.12 24.49 7.61
C HIS A 195 -0.92 24.82 8.50
N VAL A 196 -0.89 26.00 9.14
CA VAL A 196 0.27 26.49 9.90
C VAL A 196 0.78 25.50 10.95
N ALA A 197 -0.09 24.78 11.65
CA ALA A 197 0.37 23.78 12.60
C ALA A 197 1.11 22.59 11.95
N HIS A 198 0.71 22.15 10.74
CA HIS A 198 1.46 21.14 9.98
C HIS A 198 2.84 21.67 9.58
N GLU A 199 2.90 22.92 9.11
CA GLU A 199 4.15 23.58 8.76
C GLU A 199 5.11 23.67 9.96
N MET A 200 4.61 24.09 11.13
CA MET A 200 5.40 24.17 12.35
C MET A 200 5.96 22.82 12.77
N LEU A 201 5.16 21.75 12.73
CA LEU A 201 5.59 20.39 13.04
C LEU A 201 6.70 19.92 12.10
N GLN A 202 6.50 20.11 10.79
CA GLN A 202 7.45 19.71 9.75
C GLN A 202 8.76 20.52 9.87
N LYS A 203 8.70 21.85 10.03
CA LYS A 203 9.89 22.69 10.25
C LYS A 203 10.63 22.37 11.53
N THR A 204 9.91 22.02 12.59
CA THR A 204 10.54 21.56 13.84
C THR A 204 11.36 20.30 13.60
N SER A 205 10.85 19.35 12.79
CA SER A 205 11.60 18.14 12.44
C SER A 205 12.90 18.44 11.66
N ILE A 206 12.88 19.45 10.78
CA ILE A 206 14.05 19.87 9.98
C ILE A 206 15.17 20.44 10.85
N THR A 207 14.90 20.95 12.05
CA THR A 207 15.96 21.46 12.95
C THR A 207 16.94 20.38 13.44
N THR A 208 16.54 19.11 13.32
CA THR A 208 17.19 17.95 13.95
C THR A 208 17.36 16.76 12.99
N ARG A 209 16.81 16.87 11.77
CA ARG A 209 16.86 15.86 10.72
C ARG A 209 17.31 16.51 9.42
N ASP A 210 17.94 15.74 8.54
CA ASP A 210 18.43 16.26 7.25
C ASP A 210 17.28 16.70 6.35
N GLY A 211 16.14 16.01 6.40
CA GLY A 211 14.93 16.45 5.71
C GLY A 211 13.64 15.84 6.22
N VAL A 212 12.54 16.41 5.75
CA VAL A 212 11.18 15.89 5.96
C VAL A 212 10.63 15.32 4.65
N PHE A 213 10.12 14.09 4.71
CA PHE A 213 9.39 13.46 3.62
C PHE A 213 7.90 13.63 3.86
N VAL A 214 7.27 14.52 3.11
CA VAL A 214 5.82 14.71 3.16
C VAL A 214 5.19 13.67 2.25
N ASN A 215 4.35 12.81 2.83
CA ASN A 215 3.76 11.66 2.15
C ASN A 215 2.23 11.69 2.23
N PRO A 216 1.57 12.42 1.32
CA PRO A 216 0.12 12.38 1.23
C PRO A 216 -0.35 11.03 0.68
N VAL A 217 -1.39 10.46 1.30
CA VAL A 217 -2.16 9.38 0.69
C VAL A 217 -3.17 10.00 -0.28
N ILE A 218 -3.15 9.45 -1.48
CA ILE A 218 -4.03 9.72 -2.63
C ILE A 218 -4.86 8.47 -2.81
N GLY A 219 -6.15 8.58 -3.11
CA GLY A 219 -7.01 7.41 -3.27
C GLY A 219 -8.43 7.65 -2.79
N LYS A 220 -9.12 6.56 -2.40
CA LYS A 220 -10.54 6.60 -2.08
C LYS A 220 -10.86 7.56 -0.93
N LYS A 221 -11.77 8.48 -1.22
CA LYS A 221 -12.16 9.56 -0.32
C LYS A 221 -13.37 9.23 0.49
N LYS A 222 -13.41 9.77 1.71
CA LYS A 222 -14.62 9.87 2.51
C LYS A 222 -15.40 11.10 2.07
N SER A 223 -16.72 11.05 2.26
CA SER A 223 -17.57 12.22 2.09
C SER A 223 -17.03 13.38 2.93
N GLY A 224 -16.72 14.51 2.29
CA GLY A 224 -16.14 15.70 2.91
C GLY A 224 -14.61 15.87 2.74
N ASP A 225 -13.91 14.91 2.13
CA ASP A 225 -12.47 15.07 1.85
C ASP A 225 -12.21 16.07 0.69
N PHE A 226 -11.08 16.78 0.75
CA PHE A 226 -10.59 17.63 -0.35
C PHE A 226 -10.11 16.80 -1.54
N VAL A 227 -10.19 17.33 -2.77
CA VAL A 227 -9.65 16.68 -4.00
C VAL A 227 -8.13 16.56 -3.98
N ASP A 228 -7.57 15.55 -4.67
CA ASP A 228 -6.19 15.07 -4.42
C ASP A 228 -5.20 16.07 -5.00
N GLU A 229 -5.57 16.61 -6.16
CA GLU A 229 -4.89 17.68 -6.85
C GLU A 229 -4.75 18.92 -5.97
N VAL A 230 -5.78 19.25 -5.17
CA VAL A 230 -5.73 20.40 -4.25
C VAL A 230 -4.79 20.11 -3.10
N ILE A 231 -4.86 18.92 -2.49
CA ILE A 231 -3.96 18.53 -1.39
C ILE A 231 -2.51 18.61 -1.85
N VAL A 232 -2.18 17.96 -2.97
CA VAL A 232 -0.85 17.97 -3.57
C VAL A 232 -0.42 19.40 -3.88
N LYS A 233 -1.28 20.21 -4.51
CA LYS A 233 -0.93 21.58 -4.89
C LYS A 233 -0.66 22.48 -3.69
N CYS A 234 -1.40 22.30 -2.60
CA CYS A 234 -1.14 23.03 -1.36
C CYS A 234 0.22 22.67 -0.76
N TYR A 235 0.59 21.38 -0.73
CA TYR A 235 1.92 20.97 -0.26
C TYR A 235 3.04 21.48 -1.18
N GLU A 236 2.91 21.34 -2.50
CA GLU A 236 3.88 21.90 -3.46
C GLU A 236 4.11 23.40 -3.22
N THR A 237 3.02 24.16 -3.05
CA THR A 237 3.06 25.61 -2.83
C THR A 237 3.72 25.94 -1.48
N MET A 238 3.32 25.24 -0.42
CA MET A 238 3.90 25.43 0.91
C MET A 238 5.41 25.14 0.91
N ILE A 239 5.82 24.01 0.31
CA ILE A 239 7.24 23.63 0.21
C ILE A 239 8.02 24.68 -0.57
N LYS A 240 7.52 25.08 -1.74
CA LYS A 240 8.20 26.07 -2.59
C LYS A 240 8.40 27.43 -1.91
N LEU A 241 7.41 27.91 -1.16
CA LEU A 241 7.40 29.27 -0.63
C LEU A 241 7.97 29.38 0.79
N TYR A 242 7.88 28.32 1.60
CA TYR A 242 8.14 28.41 3.04
C TYR A 242 9.27 27.49 3.53
N TYR A 243 9.79 26.57 2.70
CA TYR A 243 10.83 25.63 3.13
C TYR A 243 12.19 26.01 2.56
N PRO A 244 13.28 25.78 3.31
CA PRO A 244 14.62 25.88 2.76
C PRO A 244 14.82 24.84 1.65
N GLU A 245 15.63 25.19 0.66
CA GLU A 245 15.98 24.27 -0.44
C GLU A 245 16.61 22.98 0.11
N ASN A 246 16.33 21.86 -0.57
CA ASN A 246 16.85 20.54 -0.21
C ASN A 246 16.54 20.09 1.24
N ARG A 247 15.49 20.61 1.89
CA ARG A 247 15.05 20.17 3.24
C ARG A 247 13.67 19.50 3.28
N CYS A 248 12.93 19.49 2.18
CA CYS A 248 11.65 18.81 2.08
C CYS A 248 11.49 18.09 0.73
N LYS A 249 10.93 16.88 0.78
CA LYS A 249 10.61 16.07 -0.39
C LYS A 249 9.15 15.65 -0.30
N LEU A 250 8.41 15.92 -1.37
CA LEU A 250 7.05 15.42 -1.57
C LEU A 250 7.11 14.11 -2.36
N GLY A 251 6.34 13.12 -1.93
CA GLY A 251 6.03 11.91 -2.71
C GLY A 251 4.68 11.37 -2.25
N THR A 252 3.82 10.95 -3.16
CA THR A 252 2.49 10.45 -2.81
C THR A 252 2.47 8.93 -2.67
N LEU A 253 1.65 8.46 -1.74
CA LEU A 253 1.25 7.05 -1.60
C LEU A 253 -0.13 6.91 -2.26
N HIS A 254 -0.32 5.87 -3.08
CA HIS A 254 -1.55 5.60 -3.81
C HIS A 254 -2.09 4.24 -3.36
#